data_AF-A0A1G1FVY7-F1
#
_entry.id   AF-A0A1G1FVY7-F1
#
_cell.length_a   1.000
_cell.length_b   1.000
_cell.length_c   1.000
_cell.angle_alpha   90.00
_cell.angle_beta   90.00
_cell.angle_gamma   90.00
#
_symmetry.space_group_name_H-M   'P 1'
#
loop_
_entity.id
_entity.type
_entity.pdbx_description
1 polymer ?
#
loop_
_entity_poly.entity_id
_entity_poly.type
_entity_poly.pdbx_seq_one_letter_code
_entity_poly.pdbx_strand_id
1 'polypeptide(L)' 'MIKVNQEELAQKINKLKAAAAEKAKKSEGKKSEPGAREALKKVKRAQRKLRAAKAYKSSGKKAEAKPEEKASA' A
#
# COMPACT_ATOMS: atom_id res chain seq x y z
N MET A 1 -12.23 11.65 -11.79
CA MET A 1 -10.99 10.85 -11.67
C MET A 1 -9.93 11.70 -11.01
N ILE A 2 -9.55 11.41 -9.75
CA ILE A 2 -8.39 12.07 -9.14
C ILE A 2 -7.17 11.58 -9.92
N LYS A 3 -6.53 12.48 -10.67
CA LYS A 3 -5.31 12.20 -11.43
C LYS A 3 -4.19 11.99 -10.41
N VAL A 4 -4.07 10.76 -9.93
CA VAL A 4 -3.06 10.40 -8.95
C VAL A 4 -1.70 10.47 -9.63
N ASN A 5 -0.95 11.54 -9.37
CA ASN A 5 0.42 11.66 -9.84
C ASN A 5 1.27 10.61 -9.11
N GLN A 6 1.71 9.59 -9.85
CA GLN A 6 2.39 8.42 -9.27
C GLN A 6 3.71 8.81 -8.62
N GLU A 7 4.38 9.85 -9.13
CA GLU A 7 5.63 10.40 -8.60
C GLU A 7 5.41 11.06 -7.24
N GLU A 8 4.37 11.90 -7.11
CA GLU A 8 4.03 12.51 -5.82
C GLU A 8 3.64 11.46 -4.77
N LEU A 9 2.95 10.40 -5.18
CA LEU A 9 2.64 9.28 -4.28
C LEU A 9 3.91 8.54 -3.84
N ALA A 10 4.86 8.31 -4.76
CA ALA A 10 6.13 7.68 -4.44
C ALA A 10 6.95 8.53 -3.45
N GLN A 11 7.03 9.84 -3.68
CA GLN A 11 7.68 10.79 -2.77
C GLN A 11 7.01 10.81 -1.39
N LYS A 12 5.68 10.84 -1.34
CA LYS A 12 4.91 10.74 -0.08
C LYS A 12 5.18 9.43 0.65
N ILE A 13 5.27 8.30 -0.05
CA ILE A 13 5.62 7.00 0.55
C ILE A 13 7.03 7.03 1.15
N ASN A 14 8.01 7.62 0.47
CA ASN A 14 9.37 7.73 0.99
C ASN A 14 9.43 8.59 2.27
N LYS A 15 8.75 9.74 2.29
CA LYS A 15 8.61 10.57 3.50
C LYS A 15 7.96 9.80 4.65
N LEU A 16 6.88 9.06 4.37
CA LEU A 16 6.20 8.25 5.38
C LEU A 16 7.06 7.09 5.89
N LYS A 17 7.88 6.48 5.03
CA LYS A 17 8.84 5.44 5.43
C LYS A 17 9.93 5.99 6.34
N ALA A 18 10.49 7.15 6.01
CA ALA A 18 11.48 7.81 6.85
C ALA A 18 10.89 8.15 8.24
N ALA A 19 9.70 8.75 8.27
CA ALA A 19 9.01 9.05 9.53
C ALA A 19 8.68 7.79 10.35
N ALA A 20 8.31 6.69 9.70
CA ALA A 20 8.08 5.42 10.39
C ALA A 20 9.38 4.82 10.94
N ALA A 21 10.49 4.92 10.19
CA ALA A 21 11.81 4.47 10.63
C ALA A 21 12.31 5.29 11.82
N GLU A 22 12.12 6.61 11.83
CA GLU A 22 12.47 7.45 12.99
C GLU A 22 11.64 7.12 14.22
N LYS A 23 10.33 6.93 14.06
CA LYS A 23 9.45 6.53 15.17
C LYS A 23 9.81 5.15 15.70
N ALA A 24 10.17 4.22 14.82
CA ALA A 24 10.66 2.91 15.22
C ALA A 24 12.02 3.00 15.93
N LYS A 25 12.95 3.87 15.50
CA LYS A 25 14.24 4.09 16.18
C LYS A 25 14.04 4.70 17.57
N LYS A 26 13.14 5.68 17.70
CA LYS A 26 12.77 6.30 18.99
C LYS A 26 12.09 5.33 19.95
N SER A 27 11.56 4.22 19.43
CA SER A 27 10.87 3.18 20.19
C SER A 27 11.70 1.90 20.31
N GLU A 28 13.04 2.01 20.29
CA GLU A 28 13.99 0.87 20.38
C GLU A 28 13.75 -0.24 19.34
N GLY A 29 13.25 0.11 18.15
CA GLY A 29 12.92 -0.84 17.10
C GLY A 29 11.65 -1.65 17.34
N LYS A 30 10.90 -1.40 18.43
CA LYS A 30 9.63 -2.06 18.74
C LYS A 30 8.54 -1.58 17.79
N LYS A 31 8.36 -2.30 16.68
CA LYS A 31 7.29 -2.06 15.68
C LYS A 31 5.88 -2.26 16.25
N SER A 32 5.77 -2.90 17.41
CA SER A 32 4.54 -3.11 18.18
C SER A 32 4.06 -1.85 18.89
N GLU A 33 4.95 -0.88 19.13
CA GLU A 33 4.61 0.37 19.81
C GLU A 33 3.52 1.13 19.03
N PRO A 34 2.51 1.71 19.71
CA PRO A 34 1.35 2.31 19.06
C PRO A 34 1.75 3.31 17.97
N GLY A 35 2.71 4.19 18.28
CA GLY A 35 3.18 5.23 17.36
C GLY A 35 3.94 4.69 16.13
N ALA A 36 4.73 3.64 16.29
CA ALA A 36 5.44 2.98 15.18
C ALA A 36 4.46 2.17 14.32
N ARG A 37 3.50 1.48 14.95
CA ARG A 37 2.47 0.67 14.29
C ARG A 37 1.54 1.52 13.44
N GLU A 38 1.12 2.69 13.92
CA GLU A 38 0.32 3.64 13.14
C GLU A 38 1.08 4.21 11.94
N ALA A 39 2.34 4.59 12.12
CA ALA A 39 3.17 5.10 11.03
C ALA A 39 3.36 4.02 9.93
N LEU A 40 3.63 2.78 10.32
CA LEU A 40 3.72 1.64 9.40
C LEU A 40 2.39 1.36 8.68
N LYS A 41 1.24 1.49 9.37
CA LYS A 41 -0.09 1.37 8.74
C LYS A 41 -0.29 2.44 7.66
N LYS A 42 0.12 3.70 7.91
CA LYS A 42 0.05 4.79 6.92
C LYS A 42 0.88 4.48 5.67
N VAL A 43 2.11 3.98 5.84
CA VAL A 43 2.97 3.53 4.73
C VAL A 43 2.29 2.43 3.90
N LYS A 44 1.77 1.38 4.56
CA LYS A 44 1.09 0.26 3.87
C LYS A 44 -0.15 0.73 3.10
N ARG A 45 -0.94 1.64 3.67
CA ARG A 45 -2.11 2.22 2.97
C ARG A 45 -1.70 3.02 1.74
N ALA A 46 -0.65 3.84 1.83
CA ALA A 46 -0.13 4.60 0.70
C ALA A 46 0.43 3.68 -0.41
N GLN A 47 1.17 2.63 -0.05
CA GLN A 47 1.63 1.60 -0.99
C GLN A 47 0.47 0.90 -1.69
N ARG A 48 -0.61 0.56 -0.97
CA ARG A 48 -1.81 -0.04 -1.56
C ARG A 48 -2.47 0.89 -2.57
N LYS A 49 -2.57 2.20 -2.27
CA LYS A 49 -3.08 3.21 -3.23
C LYS A 49 -2.20 3.31 -4.47
N LEU A 50 -0.87 3.31 -4.32
CA LEU A 50 0.05 3.33 -5.46
C LEU A 50 -0.08 2.06 -6.31
N ARG A 51 -0.19 0.87 -5.69
CA ARG A 51 -0.44 -0.38 -6.42
C ARG A 51 -1.77 -0.36 -7.16
N ALA A 52 -2.84 0.13 -6.54
CA ALA A 52 -4.13 0.27 -7.20
C ALA A 52 -4.06 1.23 -8.40
N ALA A 53 -3.37 2.37 -8.25
CA ALA A 53 -3.15 3.31 -9.34
C ALA A 53 -2.28 2.76 -10.48
N LYS A 54 -1.30 1.90 -10.16
CA LYS A 54 -0.51 1.16 -11.17
C LYS A 54 -1.33 0.05 -11.83
N ALA A 55 -2.10 -0.70 -11.04
CA ALA A 55 -2.96 -1.78 -11.52
C ALA A 55 -4.06 -1.26 -12.44
N TYR A 56 -4.61 -0.07 -12.17
CA TYR A 56 -5.63 0.54 -13.04
C TYR A 56 -5.07 0.94 -14.42
N LYS A 57 -3.76 1.16 -14.55
CA LYS A 57 -3.09 1.29 -15.86
C LYS A 57 -2.85 -0.07 -16.54
N SER A 58 -2.71 -1.16 -15.78
CA SER A 58 -2.49 -2.50 -16.33
C SER A 58 -3.77 -3.32 -16.52
N SER A 59 -4.89 -2.91 -15.93
CA SER A 59 -6.19 -3.61 -16.01
C SER A 59 -6.98 -3.33 -17.29
N GLY A 60 -6.35 -2.71 -18.30
CA GLY A 60 -6.90 -2.66 -19.66
C GLY A 60 -7.00 -4.03 -20.34
N LYS A 61 -6.41 -5.08 -19.76
CA LYS A 61 -6.65 -6.47 -20.17
C LYS A 61 -7.46 -7.17 -19.10
N LYS A 62 -8.78 -7.23 -19.30
CA LYS A 62 -9.67 -8.15 -18.58
C LYS A 62 -9.07 -9.55 -18.71
N ALA A 63 -8.55 -10.11 -17.63
CA ALA A 63 -8.67 -11.53 -17.42
C ALA A 63 -10.09 -11.73 -16.90
N GLU A 64 -10.97 -12.21 -17.78
CA GLU A 64 -12.29 -12.69 -17.39
C GLU A 64 -12.08 -13.77 -16.32
N ALA A 65 -12.38 -13.44 -15.07
CA ALA A 65 -12.75 -14.46 -14.11
C ALA A 65 -14.09 -15.03 -14.59
N LYS A 66 -14.03 -16.15 -15.34
CA LYS A 66 -15.22 -16.95 -15.60
C LYS A 66 -15.83 -17.36 -14.26
N PRO A 67 -17.16 -17.22 -14.08
CA PRO A 67 -17.83 -17.66 -12.88
C PRO A 67 -17.94 -19.19 -12.87
N GLU A 68 -17.79 -19.75 -11.68
CA GLU A 68 -18.37 -21.00 -11.16
C GLU A 68 -18.33 -22.27 -12.03
N GLU A 69 -17.67 -23.31 -11.51
CA GLU A 69 -18.33 -24.61 -11.46
C GLU A 69 -17.92 -25.38 -10.19
N LYS A 70 -18.94 -25.91 -9.51
CA LYS A 70 -18.86 -26.84 -8.39
C LYS A 70 -18.36 -28.21 -8.86
N ALA A 71 -17.60 -28.90 -8.01
CA ALA A 71 -17.66 -30.34 -7.71
C ALA A 71 -16.64 -30.56 -6.57
N SER A 72 -16.88 -31.08 -5.36
CA SER A 72 -17.84 -32.08 -4.86
C SER A 72 -17.98 -33.32 -5.73
N ALA A 73 -16.98 -34.22 -5.65
CA ALA A 73 -17.12 -35.67 -5.47
C ALA A 73 -15.77 -36.24 -5.03
#